data_AF-A0A7X1M9I4-F1
#
_entry.id   AF-A0A7X1M9I4-F1
#
_cell.length_a   1.000
_cell.length_b   1.000
_cell.length_c   1.000
_cell.angle_alpha   90.00
_cell.angle_beta   90.00
_cell.angle_gamma   90.00
#
_symmetry.space_group_name_H-M   'P 1'
#
loop_
_entity.id
_entity.type
_entity.pdbx_description
1 polymer ?
#
loop_
_entity_poly.entity_id
_entity_poly.type
_entity_poly.pdbx_seq_one_letter_code
_entity_poly.pdbx_strand_id
1 'polypeptide(L)'
;MDTNDLQNLAGHLEERGLQVVVNEAEMRMHVTNPLNSRLTEEIVAVADQYVTGFDYEIGVQGAEQECADRIARLLAVGPADAQRATPA
;
A
#
# COMPACT_ATOMS: atom_id res chain seq x y z
N MET A 1 2.58 0.42 16.36
CA MET A 1 1.63 0.14 15.28
C MET A 1 0.46 -0.69 15.77
N ASP A 2 -0.75 -0.28 15.44
CA ASP A 2 -2.00 -0.98 15.71
C ASP A 2 -2.77 -1.27 14.40
N THR A 3 -3.93 -1.90 14.53
CA THR A 3 -4.78 -2.25 13.38
C THR A 3 -5.30 -1.01 12.64
N ASN A 4 -5.45 0.13 13.32
CA ASN A 4 -5.91 1.37 12.69
C ASN A 4 -4.84 1.95 11.76
N ASP A 5 -3.57 1.88 12.14
CA ASP A 5 -2.46 2.29 11.28
C ASP A 5 -2.45 1.49 9.97
N LEU A 6 -2.64 0.16 10.08
CA LEU A 6 -2.71 -0.75 8.94
C LEU A 6 -3.92 -0.46 8.04
N GLN A 7 -5.08 -0.16 8.64
CA GLN A 7 -6.29 0.24 7.91
C GLN A 7 -6.14 1.61 7.24
N ASN A 8 -5.44 2.57 7.86
CA ASN A 8 -5.17 3.87 7.27
C ASN A 8 -4.30 3.73 6.02
N LEU A 9 -3.23 2.91 6.10
CA LEU A 9 -2.42 2.60 4.93
C LEU A 9 -3.25 1.91 3.83
N ALA A 10 -4.10 0.94 4.19
CA ALA A 10 -4.98 0.27 3.24
C ALA A 10 -5.89 1.26 2.51
N GLY A 11 -6.54 2.19 3.24
CA GLY A 11 -7.38 3.22 2.64
C GLY A 11 -6.63 4.10 1.63
N HIS A 12 -5.40 4.52 1.96
CA HIS A 12 -4.57 5.29 1.03
C HIS A 12 -4.16 4.51 -0.23
N LEU A 13 -3.97 3.19 -0.13
CA LEU A 13 -3.68 2.33 -1.27
C LEU A 13 -4.92 2.17 -2.17
N GLU A 14 -6.09 1.99 -1.58
CA GLU A 14 -7.37 1.93 -2.31
C GLU A 14 -7.69 3.24 -3.03
N GLU A 15 -7.43 4.39 -2.41
CA GLU A 15 -7.55 5.72 -3.05
C GLU A 15 -6.66 5.86 -4.30
N ARG A 16 -5.56 5.10 -4.37
CA ARG A 16 -4.66 5.04 -5.52
C ARG A 16 -5.10 4.00 -6.56
N GLY A 17 -6.20 3.28 -6.32
CA GLY A 17 -6.75 2.28 -7.23
C GLY A 17 -6.11 0.89 -7.10
N LEU A 18 -5.44 0.63 -5.98
CA LEU A 18 -4.94 -0.71 -5.66
C LEU A 18 -6.02 -1.51 -4.94
N GLN A 19 -6.00 -2.83 -5.13
CA GLN A 19 -6.80 -3.74 -4.34
C GLN A 19 -6.01 -4.17 -3.12
N VAL A 20 -6.61 -4.07 -1.93
CA VAL A 20 -5.98 -4.44 -0.65
C VAL A 20 -6.78 -5.55 0.02
N VAL A 21 -6.07 -6.54 0.58
CA VAL A 21 -6.64 -7.57 1.45
C VAL A 21 -5.85 -7.56 2.76
N VAL A 22 -6.49 -7.15 3.85
CA VAL A 22 -5.85 -7.01 5.16
C VAL A 22 -6.06 -8.28 5.99
N ASN A 23 -4.98 -8.80 6.58
CA ASN A 23 -4.99 -9.81 7.64
C ASN A 23 -4.54 -9.15 8.94
N GLU A 24 -5.51 -8.67 9.72
CA GLU A 24 -5.28 -7.94 10.97
C GLU A 24 -4.63 -8.81 12.05
N ALA A 25 -4.93 -10.12 12.06
CA ALA A 25 -4.38 -11.05 13.06
C ALA A 25 -2.86 -11.23 12.90
N GLU A 26 -2.36 -11.12 11.66
CA GLU A 26 -0.94 -11.23 11.35
C GLU A 26 -0.25 -9.87 11.17
N MET A 27 -1.00 -8.76 11.26
CA MET A 27 -0.52 -7.41 10.91
C MET A 27 0.09 -7.37 9.49
N ARG A 28 -0.65 -7.94 8.53
CA ARG A 28 -0.22 -8.06 7.14
C ARG A 28 -1.30 -7.59 6.18
N MET A 29 -0.90 -7.18 4.99
CA MET A 29 -1.81 -6.97 3.88
C MET A 29 -1.21 -7.42 2.56
N HIS A 30 -2.06 -7.90 1.66
CA HIS A 30 -1.71 -8.12 0.27
C HIS A 30 -2.25 -6.98 -0.57
N VAL A 31 -1.37 -6.40 -1.37
CA VAL A 31 -1.70 -5.28 -2.26
C VAL A 31 -1.50 -5.74 -3.69
N THR A 32 -2.49 -5.53 -4.55
CA THR A 32 -2.45 -5.99 -5.94
C THR A 32 -2.88 -4.89 -6.88
N ASN A 33 -2.19 -4.76 -8.01
CA ASN A 33 -2.64 -3.91 -9.10
C ASN A 33 -3.78 -4.64 -9.86
N PRO A 34 -5.03 -4.12 -9.84
CA PRO A 34 -6.14 -4.79 -10.51
C PRO A 34 -6.01 -4.84 -12.04
N LEU A 35 -5.19 -3.96 -12.63
CA LEU A 35 -4.91 -3.95 -14.08
C LEU A 35 -3.83 -4.97 -14.47
N ASN A 36 -3.05 -5.46 -13.50
CA ASN A 36 -2.04 -6.48 -13.71
C ASN A 36 -1.86 -7.32 -12.45
N SER A 37 -2.58 -8.44 -12.38
CA SER A 37 -2.57 -9.34 -11.21
C SER A 37 -1.22 -9.98 -10.88
N ARG A 38 -0.21 -9.85 -11.75
CA ARG A 38 1.17 -10.27 -11.46
C ARG A 38 1.93 -9.24 -10.62
N LEU A 39 1.47 -8.00 -10.59
CA LEU A 39 2.01 -6.95 -9.73
C LEU A 39 1.26 -7.01 -8.40
N THR A 40 1.82 -7.78 -7.49
CA THR A 40 1.33 -7.94 -6.12
C THR A 40 2.50 -7.81 -5.17
N GLU A 41 2.23 -7.26 -3.99
CA GLU A 41 3.20 -7.14 -2.92
C GLU A 41 2.54 -7.51 -1.59
N GLU A 42 3.28 -8.21 -0.74
CA GLU A 42 2.89 -8.43 0.66
C GLU A 42 3.52 -7.32 1.50
N ILE A 43 2.73 -6.70 2.37
CA ILE A 43 3.18 -5.66 3.28
C ILE A 43 2.97 -6.15 4.70
N VAL A 44 4.03 -6.10 5.51
CA VAL A 44 4.04 -6.52 6.90
C VAL A 44 4.26 -5.29 7.77
N ALA A 45 3.45 -5.16 8.81
CA ALA A 45 3.60 -4.16 9.85
C ALA A 45 4.42 -4.76 11.00
N VAL A 46 5.64 -4.26 11.20
CA VAL A 46 6.56 -4.72 12.25
C VAL A 46 6.98 -3.54 13.12
N ALA A 47 6.63 -3.59 14.40
CA ALA A 47 6.89 -2.54 15.39
C ALA A 47 6.31 -1.16 14.98
N ASP A 48 7.12 -0.32 14.35
CA ASP A 48 6.81 1.02 13.86
C ASP A 48 7.09 1.19 12.35
N GLN A 49 7.32 0.09 11.64
CA GLN A 49 7.71 0.06 10.23
C GLN A 49 6.75 -0.77 9.38
N TYR A 50 6.60 -0.33 8.14
CA TYR A 50 6.03 -1.10 7.05
C TYR A 50 7.16 -1.66 6.21
N VAL A 51 7.17 -2.99 6.05
CA VAL A 51 8.14 -3.71 5.23
C VAL A 51 7.43 -4.55 4.19
N THR A 52 8.11 -4.90 3.10
CA THR A 52 7.63 -5.92 2.15
C THR A 52 7.68 -7.31 2.79
N GLY A 53 7.05 -8.31 2.18
CA GLY A 53 7.17 -9.73 2.57
C GLY A 53 8.60 -10.29 2.48
N PHE A 54 9.54 -9.52 1.90
CA PHE A 54 10.97 -9.81 1.83
C PHE A 54 11.82 -8.95 2.78
N ASP A 55 11.20 -8.34 3.79
CA ASP A 55 11.85 -7.49 4.81
C ASP A 55 12.49 -6.20 4.27
N TYR A 56 12.19 -5.77 3.03
CA TYR A 56 12.59 -4.45 2.56
C TYR A 56 11.74 -3.34 3.19
N GLU A 57 12.41 -2.35 3.77
CA GLU A 57 11.76 -1.17 4.36
C GLU A 57 11.00 -0.35 3.31
N ILE A 58 9.75 -0.05 3.60
CA ILE A 58 8.90 0.84 2.80
C ILE A 58 8.79 2.19 3.50
N GLY A 59 8.63 2.20 4.81
CA GLY A 59 8.56 3.41 5.62
C GLY A 59 8.08 3.13 7.04
N VAL A 60 7.63 4.17 7.73
CA VAL A 60 7.32 4.15 9.16
C VAL A 60 5.87 4.56 9.44
N GLN A 61 5.40 4.22 10.64
CA GLN A 61 4.14 4.67 11.18
C GLN A 61 4.06 6.21 11.20
N GLY A 62 2.89 6.76 10.87
CA GLY A 62 2.64 8.21 10.77
C GLY A 62 3.02 8.81 9.42
N ALA A 63 3.60 8.02 8.51
CA ALA A 63 3.92 8.39 7.13
C ALA A 63 3.15 7.51 6.12
N GLU A 64 1.93 7.08 6.45
CA GLU A 64 1.14 6.12 5.66
C GLU A 64 0.92 6.62 4.23
N GLN A 65 0.69 7.91 4.03
CA GLN A 65 0.51 8.49 2.71
C GLN A 65 1.77 8.36 1.84
N GLU A 66 2.95 8.62 2.40
CA GLU A 66 4.23 8.43 1.69
C GLU A 66 4.52 6.96 1.41
N CYS A 67 4.17 6.07 2.36
CA CYS A 67 4.28 4.63 2.20
C CYS A 67 3.38 4.15 1.05
N ALA A 68 2.13 4.63 0.99
CA ALA A 68 1.20 4.32 -0.09
C ALA A 68 1.71 4.78 -1.46
N ASP A 69 2.37 5.95 -1.55
CA ASP A 69 3.00 6.40 -2.80
C ASP A 69 4.18 5.52 -3.23
N ARG A 70 4.98 5.05 -2.28
CA ARG A 70 6.08 4.11 -2.56
C ARG A 70 5.55 2.78 -3.08
N ILE A 71 4.52 2.22 -2.43
CA ILE A 71 3.87 0.96 -2.83
C ILE A 71 3.19 1.11 -4.19
N ALA A 72 2.47 2.20 -4.45
CA ALA A 72 1.83 2.45 -5.74
C ALA A 72 2.85 2.50 -6.88
N ARG A 73 3.99 3.18 -6.68
CA ARG A 73 5.09 3.18 -7.65
C ARG A 73 5.66 1.78 -7.88
N LEU A 74 5.84 0.99 -6.81
CA LEU A 74 6.31 -0.39 -6.89
C LEU A 74 5.37 -1.25 -7.76
N LEU A 75 4.06 -1.03 -7.62
CA LEU A 75 3.00 -1.73 -8.35
C LEU A 75 2.64 -1.07 -9.69
N ALA A 76 3.50 -0.19 -10.20
CA ALA A 76 3.35 0.53 -11.48
C ALA A 76 2.02 1.30 -11.61
N VAL A 77 1.49 1.78 -10.49
CA VAL A 77 0.36 2.70 -10.45
C VAL A 77 0.90 4.12 -10.41
N GLY A 78 0.39 4.97 -11.31
CA GLY A 78 0.78 6.38 -11.37
C GLY A 78 0.32 7.14 -10.12
N PRO A 79 0.90 8.33 -9.83
CA PRO A 79 0.43 9.17 -8.74
C PRO A 79 -1.06 9.49 -8.93
N ALA A 80 -1.84 9.54 -7.85
CA ALA A 80 -3.28 9.77 -7.89
C ALA A 80 -3.69 11.03 -8.69
N ASP A 81 -2.81 12.03 -8.75
CA ASP A 81 -2.99 13.25 -9.55
C ASP A 81 -2.92 13.02 -11.06
N ALA A 82 -2.14 12.03 -11.52
CA ALA A 82 -2.10 11.66 -12.95
C ALA A 82 -3.37 10.92 -13.38
N GLN A 83 -4.04 10.21 -12.46
CA GLN A 83 -5.26 9.46 -12.74
C GLN A 83 -6.49 10.37 -12.88
N ARG A 84 -6.49 11.55 -12.22
CA ARG A 84 -7.53 12.59 -12.38
C ARG A 84 -7.39 13.44 -13.64
N ALA A 85 -6.23 13.40 -14.29
CA ALA A 85 -5.94 14.16 -15.50
C ALA A 85 -6.22 13.33 -16.77
N THR A 86 -7.44 12.79 -16.91
CA THR A 86 -7.94 12.39 -18.22
C THR A 86 -8.92 13.45 -18.72
N PRO A 87 -8.51 14.39 -19.59
CA PRO A 87 -9.48 15.21 -20.31
C PRO A 87 -10.19 14.33 -21.35
N ALA A 88 -11.52 14.47 -21.41
CA ALA A 88 -12.38 13.94 -22.46
C ALA A 88 -12.08 14.55 -23.83
#